data_AF-S7RUG6-F1
#
_entry.id   AF-S7RUG6-F1
#
_cell.length_a   1.000
_cell.length_b   1.000
_cell.length_c   1.000
_cell.angle_alpha   90.00
_cell.angle_beta   90.00
_cell.angle_gamma   90.00
#
_symmetry.space_group_name_H-M   'P 1'
#
loop_
_entity.id
_entity.type
_entity.pdbx_description
1 polymer ?
#
loop_
_entity_poly.entity_id
_entity_poly.type
_entity_poly.pdbx_seq_one_letter_code
_entity_poly.pdbx_strand_id
1 'polypeptide(L)' 'MNNAFQNGTRVFFWDASGNVKYGTVKSTSRLGDGTQIAVIKVDGSGEEVQLPVSTVSKVQ' A
#
# COMPACT_ATOMS: atom_id res chain seq x y z
N MET A 1 -13.23 9.91 -9.45
CA MET A 1 -11.81 9.49 -9.60
C MET A 1 -11.65 8.19 -8.83
N ASN A 2 -11.17 7.11 -9.45
CA ASN A 2 -11.12 5.78 -8.84
C ASN A 2 -9.74 5.53 -8.19
N ASN A 3 -9.74 5.11 -6.92
CA ASN A 3 -8.52 4.68 -6.22
C ASN A 3 -8.37 3.17 -6.37
N ALA A 4 -7.15 2.68 -6.62
CA ALA A 4 -6.86 1.26 -6.74
C ALA A 4 -7.18 0.50 -5.44
N PHE A 5 -6.95 1.15 -4.29
CA PHE A 5 -7.28 0.63 -2.97
C PHE A 5 -8.04 1.66 -2.14
N GLN A 6 -9.10 1.21 -1.46
CA GLN A 6 -9.83 2.01 -0.48
C GLN A 6 -9.13 1.95 0.88
N ASN A 7 -9.34 2.96 1.73
CA ASN A 7 -8.87 2.91 3.11
C ASN A 7 -9.48 1.70 3.84
N GLY A 8 -8.67 0.98 4.60
CA GLY A 8 -9.04 -0.29 5.23
C GLY A 8 -8.78 -1.53 4.36
N THR A 9 -8.42 -1.37 3.09
CA THR A 9 -8.10 -2.52 2.23
C THR A 9 -6.87 -3.26 2.75
N ARG A 10 -6.98 -4.60 2.86
CA ARG A 10 -5.84 -5.47 3.16
C ARG A 10 -5.01 -5.71 1.91
N VAL A 11 -3.70 -5.55 2.06
CA VAL A 11 -2.74 -5.64 0.98
C VAL A 11 -1.49 -6.40 1.41
N PHE A 12 -0.74 -6.87 0.43
CA PHE A 12 0.61 -7.36 0.60
C PHE A 12 1.56 -6.75 -0.44
N PHE A 13 2.85 -6.70 -0.09
CA PHE A 13 3.93 -6.23 -0.95
C PHE A 13 5.24 -6.94 -0.60
N TRP A 14 6.23 -6.83 -1.47
CA TRP A 14 7.56 -7.39 -1.24
C TRP A 14 8.51 -6.29 -0.76
N ASP A 15 9.25 -6.54 0.33
CA ASP A 15 10.32 -5.66 0.77
C ASP A 15 11.60 -5.85 -0.07
N ALA A 16 12.58 -4.97 0.12
CA ALA A 16 13.85 -5.02 -0.61
C ALA A 16 14.66 -6.31 -0.34
N SER A 17 14.35 -7.02 0.76
CA SER A 17 14.98 -8.29 1.12
C SER A 17 14.22 -9.50 0.56
N GLY A 18 13.16 -9.29 -0.23
CA GLY A 18 12.36 -10.35 -0.83
C GLY A 18 11.36 -10.99 0.14
N ASN A 19 11.07 -10.38 1.30
CA ASN A 19 10.05 -10.89 2.21
C ASN A 19 8.68 -10.30 1.85
N VAL A 20 7.65 -11.12 1.96
CA VAL A 20 6.27 -10.65 1.88
C VAL A 20 5.89 -9.93 3.18
N LYS A 21 5.40 -8.70 3.04
CA LYS A 21 4.82 -7.91 4.13
C LYS A 21 3.33 -7.74 3.88
N TYR A 22 2.56 -7.81 4.96
CA TYR A 22 1.13 -7.57 4.96
C TYR A 22 0.83 -6.26 5.69
N GLY A 23 -0.26 -5.61 5.29
CA GLY A 23 -0.68 -4.38 5.92
C GLY A 23 -2.05 -3.92 5.49
N THR A 24 -2.44 -2.77 6.03
CA THR A 24 -3.74 -2.16 5.79
C THR A 24 -3.56 -0.75 5.24
N VAL A 25 -4.23 -0.45 4.13
CA VAL A 25 -4.21 0.89 3.52
C VAL A 25 -4.85 1.89 4.48
N LYS A 26 -4.11 2.95 4.83
CA LYS A 26 -4.57 4.04 5.70
C LYS A 26 -5.09 5.21 4.89
N SER A 27 -4.40 5.55 3.81
CA SER A 27 -4.77 6.61 2.88
C SER A 27 -4.18 6.36 1.50
N THR A 28 -4.71 7.07 0.50
CA THR A 28 -4.12 7.14 -0.84
C THR A 28 -4.01 8.59 -1.27
N SER A 29 -2.95 8.91 -2.02
CA SER A 29 -2.74 10.21 -2.64
C SER A 29 -2.37 10.03 -4.11
N ARG A 30 -2.53 11.08 -4.91
CA ARG A 30 -2.14 11.08 -6.33
C ARG A 30 -1.17 12.23 -6.56
N LEU A 31 -0.04 11.93 -7.18
CA LEU A 31 0.95 12.91 -7.59
C LEU A 31 0.49 13.62 -8.87
N GLY A 32 1.14 14.73 -9.22
CA GLY A 32 0.81 15.53 -10.41
C GLY A 32 0.96 14.77 -11.73
N ASP A 33 1.77 13.71 -11.75
CA ASP A 33 1.99 12.81 -12.90
C ASP A 33 0.95 11.67 -12.99
N GLY A 34 0.00 11.61 -12.05
CA GLY A 34 -1.04 10.59 -11.99
C GLY A 34 -0.67 9.33 -11.19
N THR A 35 0.58 9.19 -10.75
CA THR A 35 1.02 8.10 -9.89
C THR A 35 0.21 8.11 -8.59
N GLN A 36 -0.38 6.98 -8.23
CA GLN A 36 -1.10 6.84 -6.96
C GLN A 36 -0.20 6.16 -5.92
N ILE A 37 -0.10 6.79 -4.75
CA ILE A 37 0.66 6.30 -3.60
C ILE A 37 -0.33 5.83 -2.54
N ALA A 38 -0.04 4.70 -1.91
CA ALA A 38 -0.75 4.20 -0.73
C ALA A 38 0.13 4.33 0.51
N VAL A 39 -0.45 4.86 1.58
CA VAL A 39 0.12 4.76 2.93
C VAL A 39 -0.42 3.47 3.55
N ILE A 40 0.47 2.56 3.94
CA ILE A 40 0.13 1.23 4.44
C ILE A 40 0.70 1.08 5.84
N LYS A 41 -0.16 0.75 6.80
CA LYS A 41 0.27 0.32 8.13
C LYS A 41 0.64 -1.16 8.07
N VAL A 42 1.90 -1.49 8.31
CA VAL A 42 2.46 -2.85 8.26
C VAL A 42 2.09 -3.61 9.52
N ASP A 43 1.70 -4.87 9.36
CA ASP A 43 1.35 -5.72 10.50
C ASP A 43 2.58 -6.09 11.33
N GLY A 44 2.37 -6.30 12.63
CA GLY A 44 3.42 -6.68 13.57
C GLY A 44 4.30 -5.51 14.00
N SER A 45 4.87 -4.74 13.06
CA SER A 45 5.69 -3.57 13.39
C SER A 45 4.86 -2.33 13.69
N GLY A 46 3.69 -2.18 13.05
CA GLY A 46 2.86 -0.98 13.16
C GLY A 46 3.42 0.25 12.44
N GLU A 47 4.57 0.12 11.78
CA GLU A 47 5.19 1.14 10.95
C GLU A 47 4.33 1.46 9.73
N GLU A 48 4.44 2.69 9.23
CA GLU A 48 3.78 3.11 8.00
C GLU A 48 4.78 3.20 6.86
N VAL A 49 4.42 2.60 5.72
CA VAL A 49 5.20 2.68 4.49
C VAL A 49 4.39 3.38 3.40
N GLN A 50 5.08 4.06 2.50
CA GLN A 50 4.48 4.71 1.34
C GLN A 50 4.97 4.03 0.07
N LEU A 51 4.04 3.44 -0.68
CA LEU A 51 4.36 2.66 -1.88
C LEU A 51 3.46 3.07 -3.04
N PRO A 52 3.97 3.09 -4.29
CA PRO A 52 3.12 3.16 -5.46
C PRO A 52 2.12 2.00 -5.47
N VAL A 53 0.86 2.26 -5.78
CA VAL A 53 -0.16 1.21 -5.82
C VAL A 53 0.15 0.10 -6.82
N SER A 54 0.99 0.37 -7.83
CA SER A 54 1.45 -0.61 -8.81
C SER A 54 2.39 -1.67 -8.23
N THR A 55 2.98 -1.46 -7.05
CA THR A 55 3.85 -2.44 -6.37
C THR A 55 3.14 -3.20 -5.26
N VAL A 56 1.84 -2.98 -5.10
CA VAL A 56 1.03 -3.47 -3.99
C VAL A 56 -0.08 -4.36 -4.55
N SER A 57 -0.37 -5.48 -3.88
CA SER A 57 -1.42 -6.41 -4.28
C SER A 57 -2.50 -6.53 -3.21
N LYS A 58 -3.76 -6.66 -3.63
CA LYS A 58 -4.88 -6.89 -2.70
C LYS A 58 -4.80 -8.30 -2.12
N VAL A 59 -5.07 -8.44 -0.82
CA VAL A 59 -5.35 -9.76 -0.22
C VAL A 59 -6.82 -10.11 -0.54
N GLN A 60 -7.05 -11.31 -1.06
CA GLN A 60 -8.39 -11.80 -1.42
C GLN A 60 -9.22 -12.20 -0.20
#